data_AF-A0A0D1LB81-F1
#
_entry.id   AF-A0A0D1LB81-F1
#
_cell.length_a   1.000
_cell.length_b   1.000
_cell.length_c   1.000
_cell.angle_alpha   90.00
_cell.angle_beta   90.00
_cell.angle_gamma   90.00
#
_symmetry.space_group_name_H-M   'P 1'
#
loop_
_entity.id
_entity.type
_entity.pdbx_description
1 polymer ?
#
loop_
_entity_poly.entity_id
_entity_poly.type
_entity_poly.pdbx_seq_one_letter_code
_entity_poly.pdbx_strand_id
1 'polypeptide(L)'
;MMQSPAVPEPAVAVGEDPRSYARLMSAVYDATMSGGRAPARPRDVIGDSWQRMLARGVNPDTHIPPVIEATGLDALRKASGLLTVLDDVSRGLESIVAEGDNILVLADARGRVLWRSGSPAVLGKADRLGFVEGANWGEGAVGTNAIGTALASNRAVQVFSAEHFLRSHHAWTCAGAPVRDPRTGQVIGVVDVSGPAATVHPTTVALVDAVARLAEAHLREQHDRTLNRLRMVAAPILARIGSPALAVDADGWVAAVDQMPLHNRILLPDELAPGRVWIPTLGRCDVELLPGGWLVRPSTAASDDDATATRVVLDLRGAPVLEMAGQFGGWRHDISLRHAEILLVLSIHRNGRSASELAEDLYGDRSRVVTVRAELSRMRKQLAGLILGKPYRFGDDAVIDVLYPADRSTLLGASTAPAIRALRASSRTDAKLSLSP
;
A
#
# COMPACT_ATOMS: atom_id res chain seq x y z
N MET A 1 1.25 -8.85 -18.35
CA MET A 1 0.29 -7.78 -18.70
C MET A 1 0.56 -6.59 -17.81
N MET A 2 1.22 -5.56 -18.35
CA MET A 2 1.29 -4.25 -17.70
C MET A 2 -0.15 -3.74 -17.58
N GLN A 3 -0.61 -3.44 -16.37
CA GLN A 3 -1.85 -2.69 -16.19
C GLN A 3 -1.69 -1.38 -16.97
N SER A 4 -2.66 -1.03 -17.82
CA SER A 4 -2.68 0.31 -18.42
C SER A 4 -2.54 1.33 -17.29
N PRO A 5 -1.62 2.29 -17.38
CA PRO A 5 -1.42 3.26 -16.33
C PRO A 5 -2.75 3.96 -16.07
N ALA A 6 -3.16 4.01 -14.80
CA ALA A 6 -4.34 4.77 -14.42
C ALA A 6 -4.14 6.22 -14.86
N VAL A 7 -5.07 6.73 -15.66
CA VAL A 7 -5.04 8.11 -16.15
C VAL A 7 -5.21 9.03 -14.93
N PRO A 8 -4.38 10.08 -14.78
CA PRO A 8 -4.56 11.08 -13.73
C PRO A 8 -5.98 11.64 -13.74
N GLU A 9 -6.57 11.85 -12.56
CA GLU A 9 -7.95 12.31 -12.41
C GLU A 9 -7.99 13.81 -12.01
N PRO A 10 -7.94 14.75 -12.99
CA PRO A 10 -8.07 16.17 -12.71
C PRO A 10 -9.47 16.48 -12.16
N ALA A 11 -9.56 17.50 -11.31
CA ALA A 11 -10.82 17.97 -10.75
C ALA A 11 -11.53 18.90 -11.74
N VAL A 12 -10.77 19.82 -12.34
CA VAL A 12 -11.25 20.77 -13.34
C VAL A 12 -10.80 20.29 -14.71
N ALA A 13 -11.70 20.21 -15.68
CA ALA A 13 -11.35 19.83 -17.04
C ALA A 13 -10.60 20.95 -17.78
N VAL A 14 -9.87 20.61 -18.84
CA VAL A 14 -9.25 21.62 -19.72
C VAL A 14 -10.34 22.49 -20.35
N GLY A 15 -10.23 23.81 -20.15
CA GLY A 15 -11.20 24.79 -20.67
C GLY A 15 -12.39 25.06 -19.76
N GLU A 16 -12.52 24.38 -18.63
CA GLU A 16 -13.54 24.67 -17.62
C GLU A 16 -13.10 25.82 -16.71
N ASP A 17 -14.03 26.72 -16.35
CA ASP A 17 -13.77 27.81 -15.41
C ASP A 17 -13.74 27.28 -13.96
N PRO A 18 -12.59 27.35 -13.25
CA PRO A 18 -12.49 26.84 -11.89
C PRO A 18 -13.45 27.50 -10.91
N ARG A 19 -13.83 28.77 -11.11
CA ARG A 19 -14.77 29.47 -10.21
C ARG A 19 -16.19 28.95 -10.36
N SER A 20 -16.58 28.62 -11.59
CA SER A 20 -17.89 28.02 -11.88
C SER A 20 -17.94 26.59 -11.34
N TYR A 21 -16.86 25.81 -11.52
CA TYR A 21 -16.74 24.48 -10.93
C TYR A 21 -16.76 24.51 -9.39
N ALA A 22 -16.06 25.44 -8.75
CA ALA A 22 -16.08 25.60 -7.29
C ALA A 22 -17.50 25.88 -6.75
N ARG A 23 -18.26 26.77 -7.43
CA ARG A 23 -19.65 27.07 -7.06
C ARG A 23 -20.57 25.86 -7.22
N LEU A 24 -20.45 25.14 -8.34
CA LEU A 24 -21.19 23.90 -8.55
C LEU A 24 -20.86 22.89 -7.45
N MET A 25 -19.58 22.72 -7.13
CA MET A 25 -19.16 21.73 -6.15
C MET A 25 -19.57 22.09 -4.72
N SER A 26 -19.61 23.38 -4.38
CA SER A 26 -20.19 23.83 -3.11
C SER A 26 -21.67 23.42 -2.99
N ALA A 27 -22.46 23.63 -4.05
CA ALA A 27 -23.87 23.24 -4.04
C ALA A 27 -24.07 21.72 -3.98
N VAL A 28 -23.24 20.94 -4.68
CA VAL A 28 -23.24 19.47 -4.58
C VAL A 28 -22.86 19.01 -3.19
N TYR A 29 -21.83 19.61 -2.59
CA TYR A 29 -21.38 19.31 -1.24
C TYR A 29 -22.48 19.59 -0.22
N ASP A 30 -23.06 20.80 -0.22
CA ASP A 30 -24.09 21.20 0.74
C ASP A 30 -25.33 20.31 0.64
N ALA A 31 -25.76 19.97 -0.58
CA ALA A 31 -26.86 19.04 -0.79
C ALA A 31 -26.54 17.62 -0.31
N THR A 32 -25.32 17.13 -0.55
CA THR A 32 -24.91 15.80 -0.11
C THR A 32 -24.85 15.71 1.41
N MET A 33 -24.22 16.68 2.08
CA MET A 33 -24.06 16.67 3.54
C MET A 33 -25.38 16.89 4.29
N SER A 34 -26.36 17.57 3.66
CA SER A 34 -27.72 17.73 4.20
C SER A 34 -28.69 16.60 3.84
N GLY A 35 -28.27 15.59 3.06
CA GLY A 35 -29.14 14.52 2.57
C GLY A 35 -30.14 14.94 1.49
N GLY A 36 -29.96 16.13 0.92
CA GLY A 36 -30.76 16.68 -0.17
C GLY A 36 -30.38 16.14 -1.55
N ARG A 37 -31.15 16.52 -2.57
CA ARG A 37 -30.86 16.17 -3.97
C ARG A 37 -29.80 17.13 -4.54
N ALA A 38 -28.60 16.61 -4.78
CA ALA A 38 -27.53 17.39 -5.39
C ALA A 38 -27.82 17.79 -6.85
N PRO A 39 -27.38 18.98 -7.28
CA PRO A 39 -27.59 19.47 -8.65
C PRO A 39 -26.79 18.68 -9.70
N ALA A 40 -25.73 17.99 -9.27
CA ALA A 40 -24.93 17.08 -10.07
C ALA A 40 -24.39 15.94 -9.19
N ARG A 41 -23.88 14.88 -9.81
CA ARG A 41 -23.14 13.83 -9.09
C ARG A 41 -21.68 14.25 -8.96
N PRO A 42 -21.04 14.09 -7.78
CA PRO A 42 -19.60 14.23 -7.68
C PRO A 42 -18.90 13.18 -8.55
N ARG A 43 -17.64 13.42 -8.90
CA ARG A 43 -16.79 12.41 -9.56
C ARG A 43 -16.75 11.15 -8.70
N ASP A 44 -16.69 9.96 -9.32
CA ASP A 44 -16.77 8.68 -8.60
C ASP A 44 -15.74 8.58 -7.47
N VAL A 45 -14.48 8.99 -7.71
CA VAL A 45 -13.41 8.97 -6.70
C VAL A 45 -13.74 9.83 -5.47
N ILE A 46 -14.42 10.96 -5.67
CA ILE A 46 -14.83 11.88 -4.60
C ILE A 46 -16.07 11.34 -3.89
N GLY A 47 -17.06 10.89 -4.65
CA GLY A 47 -18.27 10.26 -4.09
C GLY A 47 -17.95 9.06 -3.21
N ASP A 48 -17.04 8.19 -3.66
CA ASP A 48 -16.54 7.04 -2.89
C ASP A 48 -15.83 7.48 -1.61
N SER A 49 -15.00 8.53 -1.68
CA SER A 49 -14.31 9.10 -0.52
C SER A 49 -15.29 9.69 0.49
N TRP A 50 -16.24 10.51 0.04
CA TRP A 50 -17.28 11.08 0.91
C TRP A 50 -18.12 10.00 1.59
N GLN A 51 -18.50 8.95 0.88
CA GLN A 51 -19.21 7.81 1.46
C GLN A 51 -18.38 7.13 2.57
N ARG A 52 -17.06 6.94 2.36
CA ARG A 52 -16.16 6.42 3.40
C ARG A 52 -16.11 7.34 4.62
N MET A 53 -16.09 8.65 4.42
CA MET A 53 -16.02 9.64 5.51
C MET A 53 -17.32 9.70 6.31
N LEU A 54 -18.46 9.74 5.64
CA LEU A 54 -19.78 9.68 6.26
C LEU A 54 -19.97 8.38 7.04
N ALA A 55 -19.53 7.24 6.50
CA ALA A 55 -19.60 5.95 7.19
C ALA A 55 -18.74 5.88 8.46
N ARG A 56 -17.71 6.73 8.56
CA ARG A 56 -16.84 6.87 9.75
C ARG A 56 -17.34 7.91 10.75
N GLY A 57 -18.42 8.63 10.43
CA GLY A 57 -18.94 9.69 11.28
C GLY A 57 -18.03 10.92 11.36
N VAL A 58 -17.18 11.14 10.36
CA VAL A 58 -16.37 12.38 10.29
C VAL A 58 -17.33 13.55 10.10
N ASN A 59 -17.26 14.55 10.97
CA ASN A 59 -18.10 15.73 10.87
C ASN A 59 -17.40 16.80 9.99
N PRO A 60 -18.04 17.23 8.89
CA PRO A 60 -17.47 18.18 7.92
C PRO A 60 -17.15 19.58 8.47
N ASP A 61 -17.85 20.00 9.51
CA ASP A 61 -17.79 21.37 10.07
C ASP A 61 -16.82 21.49 11.26
N THR A 62 -16.38 20.37 11.81
CA THR A 62 -15.37 20.33 12.89
C THR A 62 -13.98 20.04 12.34
N HIS A 63 -13.11 21.03 12.39
CA HIS A 63 -11.68 20.83 12.15
C HIS A 63 -11.02 20.31 13.44
N ILE A 64 -10.69 19.02 13.46
CA ILE A 64 -9.84 18.42 14.48
C ILE A 64 -8.41 18.44 13.93
N PRO A 65 -7.45 19.09 14.61
CA PRO A 65 -6.06 19.07 14.17
C PRO A 65 -5.57 17.63 13.99
N PRO A 66 -4.82 17.33 12.92
CA PRO A 66 -4.31 15.98 12.70
C PRO A 66 -3.35 15.57 13.83
N VAL A 67 -3.33 14.28 14.15
CA VAL A 67 -2.34 13.72 15.08
C VAL A 67 -0.95 13.90 14.49
N ILE A 68 -0.04 14.48 15.28
CA ILE A 68 1.34 14.75 14.88
C ILE A 68 2.26 13.78 15.61
N GLU A 69 2.96 12.94 14.85
CA GLU A 69 4.05 12.12 15.36
C GLU A 69 5.33 12.95 15.37
N ALA A 70 5.59 13.62 16.50
CA ALA A 70 6.79 14.42 16.67
C ALA A 70 8.04 13.57 16.95
N THR A 71 7.86 12.40 17.58
CA THR A 71 8.95 11.49 17.95
C THR A 71 9.16 10.43 16.89
N GLY A 72 10.38 10.32 16.34
CA GLY A 72 10.71 9.25 15.39
C GLY A 72 10.38 9.55 13.92
N LEU A 73 10.14 10.82 13.56
CA LEU A 73 9.99 11.23 12.15
C LEU A 73 11.17 10.77 11.27
N ASP A 74 12.40 10.83 11.79
CA ASP A 74 13.59 10.34 11.06
C ASP A 74 13.59 8.82 10.87
N ALA A 75 13.02 8.07 11.82
CA ALA A 75 12.84 6.63 11.65
C ALA A 75 11.77 6.34 10.59
N LEU A 76 10.66 7.09 10.59
CA LEU A 76 9.61 6.99 9.57
C LEU A 76 10.13 7.34 8.17
N ARG A 77 10.95 8.40 8.07
CA ARG A 77 11.64 8.80 6.84
C ARG A 77 12.54 7.71 6.28
N LYS A 78 13.31 7.04 7.14
CA LYS A 78 14.17 5.91 6.74
C LYS A 78 13.33 4.70 6.32
N ALA A 79 12.29 4.37 7.10
CA ALA A 79 11.46 3.21 6.87
C ALA A 79 10.60 3.31 5.59
N SER A 80 10.25 4.53 5.15
CA SER A 80 9.42 4.70 3.95
C SER A 80 10.18 4.46 2.63
N GLY A 81 11.51 4.60 2.63
CA GLY A 81 12.32 4.57 1.41
C GLY A 81 12.10 5.76 0.45
N LEU A 82 11.20 6.70 0.79
CA LEU A 82 10.86 7.84 -0.08
C LEU A 82 11.94 8.91 -0.13
N LEU A 83 12.74 9.05 0.93
CA LEU A 83 13.83 10.03 0.93
C LEU A 83 14.90 9.74 -0.13
N THR A 84 15.01 8.49 -0.58
CA THR A 84 15.91 8.09 -1.66
C THR A 84 15.60 8.80 -2.98
N VAL A 85 14.35 9.22 -3.19
CA VAL A 85 13.90 9.92 -4.40
C VAL A 85 13.50 11.38 -4.15
N LEU A 86 13.77 11.90 -2.95
CA LEU A 86 13.38 13.27 -2.57
C LEU A 86 13.95 14.31 -3.55
N ASP A 87 15.22 14.18 -3.92
CA ASP A 87 15.88 15.14 -4.81
C ASP A 87 15.29 15.13 -6.22
N ASP A 88 14.98 13.94 -6.75
CA ASP A 88 14.35 13.79 -8.06
C ASP A 88 12.93 14.38 -8.08
N VAL A 89 12.15 14.12 -7.03
CA VAL A 89 10.80 14.67 -6.88
C VAL A 89 10.86 16.19 -6.74
N SER A 90 11.75 16.70 -5.89
CA SER A 90 11.91 18.13 -5.65
C SER A 90 12.31 18.87 -6.92
N ARG A 91 13.28 18.35 -7.67
CA ARG A 91 13.71 18.93 -8.95
C ARG A 91 12.63 18.85 -10.02
N GLY A 92 11.90 17.73 -10.08
CA GLY A 92 10.83 17.52 -11.06
C GLY A 92 9.63 18.47 -10.88
N LEU A 93 9.41 18.97 -9.67
CA LEU A 93 8.29 19.84 -9.31
C LEU A 93 8.71 21.26 -8.89
N GLU A 94 10.00 21.58 -9.02
CA GLU A 94 10.57 22.87 -8.61
C GLU A 94 9.83 24.05 -9.25
N SER A 95 9.48 23.94 -10.53
CA SER A 95 8.78 25.01 -11.27
C SER A 95 7.39 25.34 -10.73
N ILE A 96 6.74 24.40 -10.02
CA ILE A 96 5.42 24.64 -9.41
C ILE A 96 5.55 25.29 -8.02
N VAL A 97 6.72 25.16 -7.38
CA VAL A 97 6.95 25.49 -5.97
C VAL A 97 7.82 26.72 -5.78
N ALA A 98 8.91 26.88 -6.54
CA ALA A 98 9.97 27.87 -6.31
C ALA A 98 9.48 29.32 -6.45
N GLU A 99 8.53 29.57 -7.34
CA GLU A 99 7.94 30.90 -7.58
C GLU A 99 6.43 30.94 -7.28
N GLY A 100 5.92 29.84 -6.71
CA GLY A 100 4.49 29.58 -6.60
C GLY A 100 3.90 29.77 -5.20
N ASP A 101 2.58 29.84 -5.18
CA ASP A 101 1.76 29.73 -3.97
C ASP A 101 1.53 28.26 -3.55
N ASN A 102 2.33 27.32 -4.06
CA ASN A 102 2.17 25.89 -3.81
C ASN A 102 3.23 25.35 -2.86
N ILE A 103 2.86 24.32 -2.12
CA ILE A 103 3.75 23.44 -1.35
C ILE A 103 3.87 22.11 -2.07
N LEU A 104 5.06 21.52 -1.99
CA LEU A 104 5.33 20.13 -2.29
C LEU A 104 5.40 19.36 -0.98
N VAL A 105 4.77 18.19 -0.96
CA VAL A 105 4.67 17.32 0.20
C VAL A 105 5.00 15.88 -0.20
N LEU A 106 5.78 15.21 0.64
CA LEU A 106 5.93 13.76 0.61
C LEU A 106 5.26 13.18 1.85
N ALA A 107 4.36 12.22 1.64
CA ALA A 107 3.69 11.49 2.70
C ALA A 107 3.94 9.98 2.58
N ASP A 108 4.00 9.28 3.71
CA ASP A 108 4.17 7.83 3.73
C ASP A 108 2.90 7.06 3.33
N ALA A 109 2.99 5.72 3.25
CA ALA A 109 1.88 4.83 2.91
C ALA A 109 0.68 4.91 3.87
N ARG A 110 0.82 5.55 5.04
CA ARG A 110 -0.27 5.79 6.01
C ARG A 110 -0.81 7.22 5.93
N GLY A 111 -0.28 8.05 5.04
CA GLY A 111 -0.67 9.44 4.84
C GLY A 111 0.02 10.41 5.80
N ARG A 112 1.09 10.01 6.49
CA ARG A 112 1.84 10.93 7.37
C ARG A 112 2.83 11.75 6.56
N VAL A 113 2.82 13.06 6.78
CA VAL A 113 3.74 14.00 6.13
C VAL A 113 5.16 13.75 6.62
N LEU A 114 6.05 13.33 5.72
CA LEU A 114 7.46 13.09 6.01
C LEU A 114 8.33 14.30 5.75
N TRP A 115 7.96 15.09 4.75
CA TRP A 115 8.71 16.23 4.29
C TRP A 115 7.80 17.20 3.53
N ARG A 116 8.08 18.50 3.62
CA ARG A 116 7.41 19.53 2.84
C ARG A 116 8.35 20.66 2.44
N SER A 117 8.06 21.32 1.33
CA SER A 117 8.75 22.53 0.88
C SER A 117 7.79 23.49 0.17
N GLY A 118 8.04 24.79 0.30
CA GLY A 118 7.26 25.86 -0.33
C GLY A 118 7.63 27.22 0.23
N SER A 119 7.00 28.27 -0.28
CA SER A 119 7.25 29.63 0.22
C SER A 119 6.76 29.80 1.67
N PRO A 120 7.37 30.68 2.48
CA PRO A 120 6.93 30.92 3.86
C PRO A 120 5.45 31.29 3.98
N ALA A 121 4.90 31.98 2.97
CA ALA A 121 3.50 32.40 2.94
C ALA A 121 2.54 31.20 2.83
N VAL A 122 2.81 30.25 1.94
CA VAL A 122 1.95 29.06 1.81
C VAL A 122 2.19 28.08 2.97
N LEU A 123 3.43 27.93 3.45
CA LEU A 123 3.70 27.11 4.65
C LEU A 123 2.95 27.64 5.87
N GLY A 124 2.89 28.97 6.07
CA GLY A 124 2.08 29.56 7.14
C GLY A 124 0.56 29.36 6.97
N LYS A 125 0.06 29.23 5.73
CA LYS A 125 -1.35 28.81 5.47
C LYS A 125 -1.54 27.33 5.83
N ALA A 126 -0.59 26.48 5.45
CA ALA A 126 -0.59 25.05 5.70
C ALA A 126 -0.55 24.74 7.21
N ASP A 127 0.27 25.48 7.98
CA ASP A 127 0.41 25.32 9.42
C ASP A 127 -0.91 25.55 10.17
N ARG A 128 -1.76 26.48 9.70
CA ARG A 128 -3.09 26.74 10.29
C ARG A 128 -4.06 25.58 10.15
N LEU A 129 -3.81 24.66 9.22
CA LEU A 129 -4.57 23.43 9.04
C LEU A 129 -3.91 22.22 9.73
N GLY A 130 -2.78 22.42 10.42
CA GLY A 130 -1.94 21.33 10.89
C GLY A 130 -1.28 20.54 9.75
N PHE A 131 -1.09 21.15 8.58
CA PHE A 131 -0.39 20.53 7.45
C PHE A 131 1.13 20.66 7.59
N VAL A 132 1.64 19.97 8.62
CA VAL A 132 3.04 20.02 9.08
C VAL A 132 3.68 18.64 9.01
N GLU A 133 5.00 18.57 9.08
CA GLU A 133 5.72 17.29 9.16
C GLU A 133 5.30 16.49 10.41
N GLY A 134 5.15 15.18 10.25
CA GLY A 134 4.63 14.27 11.26
C GLY A 134 3.10 14.18 11.32
N ALA A 135 2.37 15.12 10.72
CA ALA A 135 0.90 15.10 10.73
C ALA A 135 0.32 13.98 9.87
N ASN A 136 -0.69 13.28 10.37
CA ASN A 136 -1.45 12.29 9.60
C ASN A 136 -2.54 12.93 8.73
N TRP A 137 -2.35 12.87 7.42
CA TRP A 137 -3.24 13.39 6.37
C TRP A 137 -3.97 12.29 5.58
N GLY A 138 -4.04 11.06 6.10
CA GLY A 138 -4.92 10.03 5.53
C GLY A 138 -6.40 10.43 5.60
N GLU A 139 -7.25 9.89 4.71
CA GLU A 139 -8.68 10.30 4.66
C GLU A 139 -9.37 10.13 6.02
N GLY A 140 -9.07 9.04 6.72
CA GLY A 140 -9.65 8.77 8.04
C GLY A 140 -9.27 9.78 9.14
N ALA A 141 -8.27 10.62 8.92
CA ALA A 141 -7.83 11.63 9.87
C ALA A 141 -8.36 13.03 9.51
N VAL A 142 -8.30 13.42 8.24
CA VAL A 142 -8.59 14.81 7.80
C VAL A 142 -9.65 14.90 6.70
N GLY A 143 -10.41 13.82 6.47
CA GLY A 143 -11.41 13.76 5.42
C GLY A 143 -10.81 13.61 4.03
N THR A 144 -11.67 13.66 3.00
CA THR A 144 -11.25 13.67 1.59
C THR A 144 -10.26 14.79 1.32
N ASN A 145 -9.06 14.39 0.90
CA ASN A 145 -7.92 15.22 0.51
C ASN A 145 -7.07 14.43 -0.49
N ALA A 146 -6.17 15.08 -1.22
CA ALA A 146 -5.45 14.39 -2.30
C ALA A 146 -4.49 13.29 -1.80
N ILE A 147 -3.81 13.45 -0.66
CA ILE A 147 -2.93 12.40 -0.08
C ILE A 147 -3.73 11.14 0.25
N GLY A 148 -4.76 11.30 1.09
CA GLY A 148 -5.59 10.19 1.52
C GLY A 148 -6.32 9.53 0.34
N THR A 149 -6.86 10.34 -0.58
CA THR A 149 -7.63 9.83 -1.72
C THR A 149 -6.72 9.12 -2.72
N ALA A 150 -5.50 9.59 -2.96
CA ALA A 150 -4.51 8.90 -3.79
C ALA A 150 -4.13 7.53 -3.21
N LEU A 151 -3.93 7.45 -1.88
CA LEU A 151 -3.67 6.18 -1.19
C LEU A 151 -4.85 5.21 -1.30
N ALA A 152 -6.08 5.68 -1.08
CA ALA A 152 -7.28 4.85 -1.10
C ALA A 152 -7.67 4.39 -2.52
N SER A 153 -7.58 5.28 -3.50
CA SER A 153 -7.91 5.00 -4.91
C SER A 153 -6.77 4.31 -5.66
N ASN A 154 -5.55 4.38 -5.13
CA ASN A 154 -4.34 3.88 -5.77
C ASN A 154 -4.05 4.57 -7.12
N ARG A 155 -4.40 5.85 -7.23
CA ARG A 155 -4.35 6.67 -8.46
C ARG A 155 -3.91 8.09 -8.18
N ALA A 156 -3.40 8.76 -9.21
CA ALA A 156 -3.16 10.20 -9.15
C ALA A 156 -4.49 10.95 -9.24
N VAL A 157 -4.75 11.83 -8.27
CA VAL A 157 -6.02 12.54 -8.12
C VAL A 157 -5.78 13.99 -7.76
N GLN A 158 -6.56 14.88 -8.38
CA GLN A 158 -6.69 16.26 -7.92
C GLN A 158 -7.95 16.38 -7.09
N VAL A 159 -7.87 17.06 -5.95
CA VAL A 159 -9.02 17.41 -5.10
C VAL A 159 -9.08 18.93 -5.05
N PHE A 160 -10.21 19.49 -5.45
CA PHE A 160 -10.37 20.94 -5.60
C PHE A 160 -11.54 21.48 -4.78
N SER A 161 -11.27 22.51 -3.99
CA SER A 161 -12.28 23.28 -3.27
C SER A 161 -13.25 22.39 -2.49
N ALA A 162 -14.55 22.49 -2.75
CA ALA A 162 -15.61 21.75 -2.05
C ALA A 162 -15.58 20.23 -2.27
N GLU A 163 -14.69 19.70 -3.11
CA GLU A 163 -14.41 18.26 -3.14
C GLU A 163 -13.73 17.76 -1.85
N HIS A 164 -13.03 18.64 -1.13
CA HIS A 164 -12.52 18.32 0.20
C HIS A 164 -13.67 18.10 1.17
N PHE A 165 -13.53 17.05 1.99
CA PHE A 165 -14.60 16.70 2.93
C PHE A 165 -14.74 17.72 4.05
N LEU A 166 -13.65 18.29 4.56
CA LEU A 166 -13.70 19.33 5.58
C LEU A 166 -13.81 20.71 4.95
N ARG A 167 -14.75 21.55 5.43
CA ARG A 167 -14.93 22.92 4.94
C ARG A 167 -13.70 23.80 5.10
N SER A 168 -12.88 23.52 6.13
CA SER A 168 -11.59 24.20 6.36
C SER A 168 -10.63 24.09 5.18
N HIS A 169 -10.79 23.10 4.30
CA HIS A 169 -9.93 22.85 3.14
C HIS A 169 -10.51 23.41 1.83
N HIS A 170 -11.72 23.98 1.82
CA HIS A 170 -12.38 24.44 0.59
C HIS A 170 -11.66 25.60 -0.12
N ALA A 171 -10.75 26.28 0.58
CA ALA A 171 -9.87 27.30 0.02
C ALA A 171 -8.61 26.73 -0.66
N TRP A 172 -8.47 25.41 -0.73
CA TRP A 172 -7.29 24.72 -1.26
C TRP A 172 -7.58 23.89 -2.51
N THR A 173 -6.52 23.65 -3.26
CA THR A 173 -6.42 22.63 -4.30
C THR A 173 -5.23 21.74 -3.98
N CYS A 174 -5.39 20.43 -4.18
CA CYS A 174 -4.36 19.44 -3.90
C CYS A 174 -4.26 18.46 -5.07
N ALA A 175 -3.07 18.05 -5.45
CA ALA A 175 -2.82 17.05 -6.49
C ALA A 175 -1.83 16.02 -5.96
N GLY A 176 -2.33 14.81 -5.71
CA GLY A 176 -1.57 13.72 -5.10
C GLY A 176 -1.39 12.56 -6.06
N ALA A 177 -0.19 11.99 -6.14
CA ALA A 177 0.10 10.77 -6.88
C ALA A 177 0.84 9.74 -6.01
N PRO A 178 0.39 8.47 -5.99
CA PRO A 178 1.05 7.42 -5.23
C PRO A 178 2.40 7.06 -5.84
N VAL A 179 3.40 6.84 -4.99
CA VAL A 179 4.70 6.27 -5.36
C VAL A 179 4.71 4.81 -4.94
N ARG A 180 5.05 3.92 -5.88
CA ARG A 180 5.14 2.48 -5.65
C ARG A 180 6.57 2.03 -5.51
N ASP A 181 6.78 1.05 -4.63
CA ASP A 181 7.99 0.24 -4.68
C ASP A 181 7.97 -0.58 -5.98
N PRO A 182 8.91 -0.38 -6.92
CA PRO A 182 8.95 -1.09 -8.19
C PRO A 182 9.21 -2.59 -8.03
N ARG A 183 9.73 -3.00 -6.87
CA ARG A 183 10.04 -4.40 -6.54
C ARG A 183 8.77 -5.15 -6.14
N THR A 184 7.93 -4.54 -5.30
CA THR A 184 6.74 -5.20 -4.72
C THR A 184 5.42 -4.77 -5.35
N GLY A 185 5.39 -3.61 -6.02
CA GLY A 185 4.19 -2.94 -6.53
C GLY A 185 3.35 -2.25 -5.46
N GLN A 186 3.74 -2.33 -4.19
CA GLN A 186 3.03 -1.68 -3.07
C GLN A 186 3.24 -0.17 -3.10
N VAL A 187 2.22 0.60 -2.71
CA VAL A 187 2.36 2.05 -2.52
C VAL A 187 3.15 2.30 -1.23
N ILE A 188 4.28 2.98 -1.36
CA ILE A 188 5.15 3.35 -0.24
C ILE A 188 4.90 4.79 0.26
N GLY A 189 4.19 5.59 -0.55
CA GLY A 189 3.74 6.92 -0.16
C GLY A 189 3.08 7.70 -1.29
N VAL A 190 3.00 9.02 -1.11
CA VAL A 190 2.39 9.96 -2.05
C VAL A 190 3.29 11.19 -2.21
N VAL A 191 3.44 11.62 -3.46
CA VAL A 191 3.86 12.99 -3.79
C VAL A 191 2.60 13.84 -3.91
N ASP A 192 2.54 14.95 -3.19
CA ASP A 192 1.41 15.87 -3.23
C ASP A 192 1.87 17.30 -3.50
N VAL A 193 1.14 18.00 -4.35
CA VAL A 193 1.29 19.44 -4.56
C VAL A 193 0.00 20.12 -4.14
N SER A 194 0.09 21.01 -3.17
CA SER A 194 -1.05 21.69 -2.56
C SER A 194 -0.88 23.20 -2.62
N GLY A 195 -1.97 23.94 -2.76
CA GLY A 195 -1.93 25.41 -2.76
C GLY A 195 -3.33 26.03 -2.64
N PRO A 196 -3.43 27.37 -2.62
CA PRO A 196 -4.70 28.06 -2.68
C PRO A 196 -5.51 27.62 -3.90
N ALA A 197 -6.84 27.52 -3.78
CA ALA A 197 -7.71 27.09 -4.88
C ALA A 197 -7.51 27.91 -6.19
N ALA A 198 -7.04 29.16 -6.08
CA ALA A 198 -6.73 29.99 -7.25
C ALA A 198 -5.54 29.47 -8.11
N THR A 199 -4.70 28.58 -7.58
CA THR A 199 -3.56 28.00 -8.30
C THR A 199 -3.92 26.72 -9.06
N VAL A 200 -5.19 26.31 -9.04
CA VAL A 200 -5.64 25.08 -9.70
C VAL A 200 -5.33 25.11 -11.19
N HIS A 201 -4.74 24.02 -11.68
CA HIS A 201 -4.53 23.80 -13.09
C HIS A 201 -4.74 22.32 -13.42
N PRO A 202 -5.45 21.98 -14.53
CA PRO A 202 -5.72 20.58 -14.89
C PRO A 202 -4.45 19.74 -15.12
N THR A 203 -3.36 20.37 -15.57
CA THR A 203 -2.10 19.64 -15.84
C THR A 203 -1.27 19.36 -14.59
N THR A 204 -1.57 19.98 -13.44
CA THR A 204 -0.78 19.77 -12.21
C THR A 204 -0.78 18.31 -11.80
N VAL A 205 -1.94 17.64 -11.79
CA VAL A 205 -2.02 16.21 -11.43
C VAL A 205 -1.28 15.31 -12.42
N ALA A 206 -1.26 15.67 -13.71
CA ALA A 206 -0.52 14.92 -14.72
C ALA A 206 0.99 15.06 -14.52
N LEU A 207 1.47 16.24 -14.15
CA LEU A 207 2.88 16.48 -13.84
C LEU A 207 3.28 15.77 -12.54
N VAL A 208 2.45 15.83 -11.49
CA VAL A 208 2.69 15.09 -10.24
C VAL A 208 2.72 13.57 -10.47
N ASP A 209 1.81 13.02 -11.30
CA ASP A 209 1.85 11.59 -11.69
C ASP A 209 3.13 11.26 -12.48
N ALA A 210 3.53 12.10 -13.43
CA ALA A 210 4.75 11.89 -14.20
C ALA A 210 6.01 11.89 -13.32
N VAL A 211 6.10 12.81 -12.36
CA VAL A 211 7.22 12.87 -11.41
C VAL A 211 7.20 11.69 -10.44
N ALA A 212 6.04 11.27 -9.96
CA ALA A 212 5.92 10.05 -9.15
C ALA A 212 6.41 8.81 -9.93
N ARG A 213 6.06 8.67 -11.21
CA ARG A 213 6.57 7.58 -12.07
C ARG A 213 8.07 7.67 -12.33
N LEU A 214 8.62 8.87 -12.45
CA LEU A 214 10.06 9.08 -12.57
C LEU A 214 10.77 8.59 -11.29
N ALA A 215 10.23 8.92 -10.12
CA ALA A 215 10.73 8.43 -8.85
C ALA A 215 10.66 6.89 -8.76
N GLU A 216 9.55 6.26 -9.18
CA GLU A 216 9.44 4.79 -9.26
C GLU A 216 10.50 4.18 -10.20
N ALA A 217 10.81 4.84 -11.31
CA ALA A 217 11.85 4.40 -12.23
C ALA A 217 13.24 4.49 -11.61
N HIS A 218 13.53 5.57 -10.86
CA HIS A 218 14.79 5.72 -10.13
C HIS A 218 14.98 4.64 -9.07
N LEU A 219 13.93 4.35 -8.29
CA LEU A 219 13.95 3.25 -7.31
C LEU A 219 14.26 1.89 -7.97
N ARG A 220 13.72 1.67 -9.18
CA ARG A 220 13.95 0.43 -9.94
C ARG A 220 15.40 0.35 -10.39
N GLU A 221 15.92 1.43 -10.96
CA GLU A 221 17.30 1.49 -11.40
C GLU A 221 18.28 1.28 -10.22
N GLN A 222 18.02 1.88 -9.07
CA GLN A 222 18.84 1.67 -7.88
C GLN A 222 18.80 0.21 -7.41
N HIS A 223 17.63 -0.42 -7.41
CA HIS A 223 17.50 -1.84 -7.07
C HIS A 223 18.30 -2.72 -8.04
N ASP A 224 18.16 -2.49 -9.35
CA ASP A 224 18.87 -3.25 -10.38
C ASP A 224 20.39 -3.07 -10.26
N ARG A 225 20.87 -1.85 -9.96
CA ARG A 225 22.29 -1.57 -9.69
C ARG A 225 22.79 -2.34 -8.46
N THR A 226 22.02 -2.39 -7.38
CA THR A 226 22.37 -3.14 -6.17
C THR A 226 22.46 -4.64 -6.46
N LEU A 227 21.47 -5.22 -7.14
CA LEU A 227 21.50 -6.63 -7.51
C LEU A 227 22.62 -6.96 -8.50
N ASN A 228 22.92 -6.06 -9.44
CA ASN A 228 24.05 -6.24 -10.36
C ASN A 228 25.39 -6.27 -9.63
N ARG A 229 25.59 -5.40 -8.63
CA ARG A 229 26.81 -5.42 -7.79
C ARG A 229 26.92 -6.72 -7.00
N LEU A 230 25.83 -7.17 -6.38
CA LEU A 230 25.82 -8.45 -5.67
C LEU A 230 26.11 -9.62 -6.62
N ARG A 231 25.53 -9.62 -7.82
CA ARG A 231 25.79 -10.63 -8.86
C ARG A 231 27.27 -10.70 -9.24
N MET A 232 27.94 -9.55 -9.39
CA MET A 232 29.37 -9.50 -9.69
C MET A 232 30.23 -10.13 -8.59
N VAL A 233 29.86 -9.93 -7.32
CA VAL A 233 30.55 -10.53 -6.17
C VAL A 233 30.26 -12.03 -6.06
N ALA A 234 28.99 -12.42 -6.27
CA ALA A 234 28.53 -13.79 -6.08
C ALA A 234 28.93 -14.75 -7.21
N ALA A 235 28.99 -14.29 -8.46
CA ALA A 235 29.26 -15.15 -9.62
C ALA A 235 30.50 -16.06 -9.48
N PRO A 236 31.70 -15.55 -9.10
CA PRO A 236 32.88 -16.41 -8.93
C PRO A 236 32.76 -17.37 -7.73
N ILE A 237 31.98 -17.02 -6.70
CA ILE A 237 31.74 -17.87 -5.53
C ILE A 237 30.83 -19.02 -5.92
N LEU A 238 29.70 -18.72 -6.56
CA LEU A 238 28.73 -19.71 -7.05
C LEU A 238 29.40 -20.73 -7.98
N ALA A 239 30.19 -20.25 -8.95
CA ALA A 239 30.91 -21.12 -9.89
C ALA A 239 31.87 -22.13 -9.23
N ARG A 240 32.31 -21.88 -7.99
CA ARG A 240 33.24 -22.74 -7.24
C ARG A 240 32.54 -23.72 -6.29
N ILE A 241 31.29 -23.47 -5.92
CA ILE A 241 30.57 -24.29 -4.93
C ILE A 241 30.26 -25.67 -5.50
N GLY A 242 29.85 -25.75 -6.77
CA GLY A 242 29.57 -27.02 -7.45
C GLY A 242 28.33 -27.76 -6.93
N SER A 243 27.46 -27.06 -6.19
CA SER A 243 26.18 -27.56 -5.67
C SER A 243 25.12 -26.45 -5.74
N PRO A 244 23.82 -26.77 -5.62
CA PRO A 244 22.76 -25.77 -5.67
C PRO A 244 23.00 -24.61 -4.70
N ALA A 245 23.14 -23.40 -5.24
CA ALA A 245 23.29 -22.19 -4.45
C ALA A 245 22.63 -20.98 -5.13
N LEU A 246 22.23 -19.99 -4.34
CA LEU A 246 21.80 -18.67 -4.84
C LEU A 246 22.39 -17.55 -3.99
N ALA A 247 22.52 -16.37 -4.59
CA ALA A 247 22.88 -15.14 -3.89
C ALA A 247 21.70 -14.17 -3.89
N VAL A 248 21.37 -13.64 -2.72
CA VAL A 248 20.23 -12.74 -2.50
C VAL A 248 20.65 -11.49 -1.74
N ASP A 249 19.97 -10.37 -1.98
CA ASP A 249 20.18 -9.18 -1.16
C ASP A 249 19.57 -9.33 0.24
N ALA A 250 19.66 -8.29 1.07
CA ALA A 250 19.11 -8.30 2.43
C ALA A 250 17.58 -8.46 2.49
N ASP A 251 16.86 -8.13 1.41
CA ASP A 251 15.41 -8.24 1.30
C ASP A 251 14.97 -9.56 0.63
N GLY A 252 15.94 -10.43 0.28
CA GLY A 252 15.73 -11.73 -0.34
C GLY A 252 15.59 -11.69 -1.87
N TRP A 253 15.87 -10.57 -2.54
CA TRP A 253 15.86 -10.51 -4.00
C TRP A 253 17.05 -11.24 -4.59
N VAL A 254 16.78 -12.12 -5.55
CA VAL A 254 17.81 -13.02 -6.09
C VAL A 254 18.67 -12.27 -7.11
N ALA A 255 19.95 -12.13 -6.78
CA ALA A 255 20.94 -11.61 -7.70
C ALA A 255 21.46 -12.70 -8.64
N ALA A 256 21.80 -13.88 -8.13
CA ALA A 256 22.39 -14.94 -8.94
C ALA A 256 21.97 -16.32 -8.44
N VAL A 257 22.03 -17.29 -9.33
CA VAL A 257 21.62 -18.67 -9.07
C VAL A 257 22.57 -19.63 -9.78
N ASP A 258 22.86 -20.77 -9.16
CA ASP A 258 23.57 -21.88 -9.77
C ASP A 258 22.91 -23.22 -9.41
N GLN A 259 22.79 -24.10 -10.40
CA GLN A 259 22.21 -25.44 -10.28
C GLN A 259 20.82 -25.52 -9.59
N MET A 260 19.98 -24.48 -9.71
CA MET A 260 18.60 -24.50 -9.22
C MET A 260 17.68 -23.62 -10.09
N PRO A 261 16.34 -23.76 -9.98
CA PRO A 261 15.40 -22.95 -10.73
C PRO A 261 15.56 -21.44 -10.45
N LEU A 262 15.23 -20.62 -11.45
CA LEU A 262 15.21 -19.17 -11.29
C LEU A 262 14.10 -18.75 -10.32
N HIS A 263 14.49 -18.11 -9.23
CA HIS A 263 13.60 -17.43 -8.30
C HIS A 263 13.81 -15.92 -8.44
N ASN A 264 12.73 -15.13 -8.43
CA ASN A 264 12.87 -13.66 -8.42
C ASN A 264 13.20 -13.14 -7.01
N ARG A 265 12.63 -13.79 -5.99
CA ARG A 265 12.77 -13.45 -4.58
C ARG A 265 12.56 -14.71 -3.74
N ILE A 266 13.25 -14.78 -2.60
CA ILE A 266 12.98 -15.73 -1.51
C ILE A 266 12.66 -14.97 -0.23
N LEU A 267 11.98 -15.62 0.71
CA LEU A 267 11.65 -15.03 2.01
C LEU A 267 12.76 -15.29 3.01
N LEU A 268 13.46 -14.23 3.41
CA LEU A 268 14.46 -14.27 4.47
C LEU A 268 13.80 -13.98 5.82
N PRO A 269 14.24 -14.63 6.92
CA PRO A 269 13.82 -14.26 8.27
C PRO A 269 14.18 -12.82 8.61
N ASP A 270 13.43 -12.23 9.54
CA ASP A 270 13.64 -10.84 9.98
C ASP A 270 15.04 -10.63 10.60
N GLU A 271 15.55 -11.64 11.31
CA GLU A 271 16.90 -11.69 11.85
C GLU A 271 17.67 -12.86 11.22
N LEU A 272 18.33 -12.60 10.09
CA LEU A 272 19.18 -13.58 9.42
C LEU A 272 20.62 -13.49 9.95
N ALA A 273 21.15 -14.65 10.36
CA ALA A 273 22.54 -14.82 10.76
C ALA A 273 23.15 -16.00 9.99
N PRO A 274 24.49 -16.03 9.80
CA PRO A 274 25.15 -17.17 9.19
C PRO A 274 24.85 -18.47 9.96
N GLY A 275 24.56 -19.55 9.24
CA GLY A 275 24.21 -20.83 9.85
C GLY A 275 23.10 -21.57 9.10
N ARG A 276 22.43 -22.49 9.79
CA ARG A 276 21.31 -23.27 9.23
C ARG A 276 19.99 -22.56 9.51
N VAL A 277 19.20 -22.37 8.47
CA VAL A 277 17.90 -21.70 8.52
C VAL A 277 16.91 -22.42 7.63
N TRP A 278 15.64 -22.41 8.00
CA TRP A 278 14.59 -22.89 7.11
C TRP A 278 14.07 -21.72 6.25
N ILE A 279 13.93 -21.91 4.94
CA ILE A 279 13.40 -20.92 4.01
C ILE A 279 12.16 -21.54 3.36
N PRO A 280 10.96 -20.94 3.46
CA PRO A 280 9.71 -21.59 3.04
C PRO A 280 9.71 -22.15 1.61
N THR A 281 10.43 -21.49 0.72
CA THR A 281 10.47 -21.83 -0.71
C THR A 281 11.54 -22.85 -1.07
N LEU A 282 12.53 -23.06 -0.19
CA LEU A 282 13.73 -23.86 -0.45
C LEU A 282 13.95 -24.97 0.59
N GLY A 283 13.18 -25.00 1.67
CA GLY A 283 13.41 -25.89 2.81
C GLY A 283 14.63 -25.46 3.63
N ARG A 284 15.30 -26.43 4.25
CA ARG A 284 16.49 -26.17 5.08
C ARG A 284 17.65 -25.70 4.20
N CYS A 285 18.29 -24.61 4.61
CA CYS A 285 19.37 -23.96 3.89
C CYS A 285 20.52 -23.63 4.82
N ASP A 286 21.75 -23.77 4.34
CA ASP A 286 22.92 -23.12 4.91
C ASP A 286 23.04 -21.71 4.34
N VAL A 287 23.18 -20.71 5.21
CA VAL A 287 23.32 -19.31 4.84
C VAL A 287 24.66 -18.74 5.29
N GLU A 288 25.29 -17.98 4.41
CA GLU A 288 26.57 -17.31 4.64
C GLU A 288 26.49 -15.85 4.20
N LEU A 289 27.25 -14.98 4.85
CA LEU A 289 27.27 -13.56 4.52
C LEU A 289 28.06 -13.30 3.23
N LEU A 290 27.50 -12.50 2.35
CA LEU A 290 28.19 -11.91 1.20
C LEU A 290 28.24 -10.39 1.34
N PRO A 291 29.26 -9.71 0.77
CA PRO A 291 29.21 -8.26 0.60
C PRO A 291 27.95 -7.85 -0.17
N GLY A 292 27.01 -7.20 0.53
CA GLY A 292 25.74 -6.74 -0.05
C GLY A 292 24.60 -7.76 -0.03
N GLY A 293 24.74 -8.91 0.63
CA GLY A 293 23.67 -9.90 0.68
C GLY A 293 24.05 -11.21 1.39
N TRP A 294 23.44 -12.30 0.94
CA TRP A 294 23.57 -13.63 1.51
C TRP A 294 23.79 -14.66 0.41
N LEU A 295 24.67 -15.61 0.67
CA LEU A 295 24.76 -16.86 -0.05
C LEU A 295 23.83 -17.86 0.64
N VAL A 296 22.97 -18.52 -0.12
CA VAL A 296 21.99 -19.49 0.37
C VAL A 296 22.19 -20.80 -0.35
N ARG A 297 22.34 -21.88 0.39
CA ARG A 297 22.59 -23.24 -0.14
C ARG A 297 21.55 -24.20 0.44
N PRO A 298 20.61 -24.72 -0.35
CA PRO A 298 19.68 -25.75 0.11
C PRO A 298 20.43 -26.98 0.61
N SER A 299 20.00 -27.51 1.74
CA SER A 299 20.53 -28.75 2.31
C SER A 299 19.85 -29.95 1.65
N THR A 300 20.65 -30.93 1.20
CA THR A 300 20.15 -32.19 0.61
C THR A 300 19.82 -33.26 1.64
N ALA A 301 20.03 -32.99 2.93
CA ALA A 301 19.76 -33.93 4.00
C ALA A 301 18.25 -33.95 4.31
N ALA A 302 17.50 -34.81 3.60
CA ALA A 302 16.18 -35.22 4.03
C ALA A 302 16.31 -36.00 5.35
N SER A 303 15.93 -35.38 6.46
CA SER A 303 15.67 -36.08 7.71
C SER A 303 14.16 -36.20 7.88
N ASP A 304 13.66 -37.40 8.19
CA ASP A 304 12.24 -37.73 8.45
C ASP A 304 11.55 -36.90 9.56
N ASP A 305 12.25 -35.93 10.16
CA ASP A 305 11.75 -34.97 11.15
C ASP A 305 11.19 -33.66 10.54
N ASP A 306 11.21 -33.50 9.20
CA ASP A 306 11.01 -32.21 8.50
C ASP A 306 9.55 -31.68 8.42
N ALA A 307 8.61 -32.29 9.13
CA ALA A 307 7.18 -31.94 9.09
C ALA A 307 6.67 -31.32 10.41
N THR A 308 7.29 -30.27 10.93
CA THR A 308 6.61 -29.41 11.90
C THR A 308 5.85 -28.31 11.17
N ALA A 309 4.52 -28.30 11.36
CA ALA A 309 3.59 -27.42 10.66
C ALA A 309 4.02 -25.94 10.72
N THR A 310 3.98 -25.26 9.57
CA THR A 310 4.24 -23.82 9.51
C THR A 310 3.09 -23.10 10.21
N ARG A 311 3.37 -22.43 11.34
CA ARG A 311 2.36 -21.60 12.00
C ARG A 311 2.29 -20.27 11.26
N VAL A 312 1.11 -19.91 10.78
CA VAL A 312 0.85 -18.66 10.06
C VAL A 312 -0.16 -17.85 10.85
N VAL A 313 0.22 -16.65 11.26
CA VAL A 313 -0.65 -15.71 11.96
C VAL A 313 -0.99 -14.57 11.01
N LEU A 314 -2.27 -14.45 10.66
CA LEU A 314 -2.80 -13.32 9.90
C LEU A 314 -3.33 -12.27 10.89
N ASP A 315 -2.58 -11.20 11.12
CA ASP A 315 -2.99 -10.12 12.02
C ASP A 315 -3.76 -9.03 11.27
N LEU A 316 -5.04 -8.90 11.60
CA LEU A 316 -5.99 -7.96 11.01
C LEU A 316 -6.47 -6.89 12.01
N ARG A 317 -5.82 -6.77 13.17
CA ARG A 317 -6.17 -5.77 14.21
C ARG A 317 -5.87 -4.33 13.78
N GLY A 318 -4.96 -4.14 12.83
CA GLY A 318 -4.53 -2.84 12.31
C GLY A 318 -4.20 -2.87 10.83
N ALA A 319 -3.04 -2.32 10.45
CA ALA A 319 -2.50 -2.54 9.11
C ALA A 319 -2.25 -4.06 8.93
N PRO A 320 -2.69 -4.67 7.82
CA PRO A 320 -2.63 -6.13 7.71
C PRO A 320 -1.20 -6.66 7.67
N VAL A 321 -0.92 -7.62 8.55
CA VAL A 321 0.40 -8.27 8.67
C VAL A 321 0.22 -9.77 8.60
N LEU A 322 1.14 -10.44 7.89
CA LEU A 322 1.29 -11.88 7.90
C LEU A 322 2.55 -12.25 8.67
N GLU A 323 2.42 -12.99 9.76
CA GLU A 323 3.54 -13.57 10.49
C GLU A 323 3.59 -15.07 10.22
N MET A 324 4.78 -15.63 10.04
CA MET A 324 4.99 -17.07 9.89
C MET A 324 6.05 -17.50 10.88
N ALA A 325 5.85 -18.60 11.59
CA ALA A 325 6.80 -19.13 12.56
C ALA A 325 7.01 -20.63 12.32
N GLY A 326 8.27 -21.04 12.31
CA GLY A 326 8.71 -22.44 12.28
C GLY A 326 9.80 -22.70 13.31
N GLN A 327 10.27 -23.94 13.40
CA GLN A 327 11.30 -24.35 14.38
C GLN A 327 12.63 -23.57 14.25
N PHE A 328 12.90 -22.97 13.09
CA PHE A 328 14.18 -22.32 12.77
C PHE A 328 14.06 -20.82 12.46
N GLY A 329 12.93 -20.17 12.80
CA GLY A 329 12.77 -18.73 12.62
C GLY A 329 11.33 -18.24 12.51
N GLY A 330 11.18 -16.91 12.58
CA GLY A 330 9.94 -16.19 12.32
C GLY A 330 10.11 -15.21 11.15
N TRP A 331 9.01 -14.95 10.45
CA TRP A 331 8.90 -13.98 9.37
C TRP A 331 7.74 -13.06 9.64
N ARG A 332 7.89 -11.76 9.35
CA ARG A 332 6.80 -10.81 9.37
C ARG A 332 6.71 -10.06 8.03
N HIS A 333 5.50 -9.94 7.49
CA HIS A 333 5.27 -9.27 6.21
C HIS A 333 4.05 -8.36 6.22
N ASP A 334 4.26 -7.09 5.90
CA ASP A 334 3.17 -6.16 5.60
C ASP A 334 2.52 -6.53 4.27
N ILE A 335 1.24 -6.87 4.30
CA ILE A 335 0.49 -7.32 3.13
C ILE A 335 -0.51 -6.25 2.69
N SER A 336 -0.72 -6.18 1.37
CA SER A 336 -1.74 -5.27 0.81
C SER A 336 -3.13 -5.63 1.31
N LEU A 337 -4.04 -4.66 1.31
CA LEU A 337 -5.45 -4.90 1.65
C LEU A 337 -6.03 -6.07 0.83
N ARG A 338 -5.74 -6.12 -0.48
CA ARG A 338 -6.23 -7.19 -1.36
C ARG A 338 -5.65 -8.55 -1.00
N HIS A 339 -4.38 -8.63 -0.62
CA HIS A 339 -3.77 -9.88 -0.17
C HIS A 339 -4.37 -10.34 1.17
N ALA A 340 -4.62 -9.40 2.09
CA ALA A 340 -5.27 -9.69 3.37
C ALA A 340 -6.68 -10.25 3.17
N GLU A 341 -7.46 -9.68 2.25
CA GLU A 341 -8.78 -10.18 1.87
C GLU A 341 -8.70 -11.61 1.32
N ILE A 342 -7.78 -11.88 0.39
CA ILE A 342 -7.58 -13.21 -0.19
C ILE A 342 -7.21 -14.23 0.90
N LEU A 343 -6.22 -13.90 1.74
CA LEU A 343 -5.76 -14.78 2.81
C LEU A 343 -6.86 -15.07 3.83
N LEU A 344 -7.66 -14.06 4.20
CA LEU A 344 -8.77 -14.25 5.11
C LEU A 344 -9.84 -15.18 4.51
N VAL A 345 -10.23 -14.96 3.25
CA VAL A 345 -11.19 -15.83 2.55
C VAL A 345 -10.69 -17.27 2.49
N LEU A 346 -9.42 -17.47 2.12
CA LEU A 346 -8.81 -18.81 2.09
C LEU A 346 -8.68 -19.44 3.49
N SER A 347 -8.55 -18.63 4.54
CA SER A 347 -8.47 -19.15 5.92
C SER A 347 -9.82 -19.72 6.36
N ILE A 348 -10.92 -19.12 5.90
CA ILE A 348 -12.29 -19.60 6.20
C ILE A 348 -12.62 -20.83 5.34
N HIS A 349 -12.17 -20.84 4.09
CA HIS A 349 -12.41 -21.94 3.14
C HIS A 349 -11.19 -22.87 3.04
N ARG A 350 -10.96 -23.69 4.07
CA ARG A 350 -9.79 -24.60 4.14
C ARG A 350 -9.68 -25.59 2.97
N ASN A 351 -10.82 -26.06 2.43
CA ASN A 351 -10.85 -26.91 1.22
C ASN A 351 -10.45 -26.18 -0.07
N GLY A 352 -10.32 -24.85 0.00
CA GLY A 352 -9.93 -23.97 -1.07
C GLY A 352 -11.07 -23.34 -1.85
N ARG A 353 -10.71 -22.38 -2.70
CA ARG A 353 -11.60 -21.69 -3.63
C ARG A 353 -11.01 -21.69 -5.04
N SER A 354 -11.87 -21.84 -6.04
CA SER A 354 -11.48 -21.60 -7.43
C SER A 354 -11.25 -20.10 -7.70
N ALA A 355 -10.59 -19.77 -8.81
CA ALA A 355 -10.42 -18.37 -9.21
C ALA A 355 -11.76 -17.63 -9.42
N SER A 356 -12.80 -18.34 -9.86
CA SER A 356 -14.12 -17.76 -10.10
C SER A 356 -14.88 -17.50 -8.81
N GLU A 357 -14.79 -18.41 -7.84
CA GLU A 357 -15.38 -18.20 -6.52
C GLU A 357 -14.67 -17.08 -5.76
N LEU A 358 -13.33 -17.03 -5.82
CA LEU A 358 -12.59 -15.89 -5.25
C LEU A 358 -12.98 -14.57 -5.92
N ALA A 359 -13.28 -14.57 -7.22
CA ALA A 359 -13.75 -13.35 -7.90
C ALA A 359 -15.12 -12.90 -7.38
N GLU A 360 -16.02 -13.85 -7.12
CA GLU A 360 -17.29 -13.57 -6.45
C GLU A 360 -17.08 -13.04 -5.02
N ASP A 361 -16.27 -13.72 -4.22
CA ASP A 361 -16.01 -13.35 -2.81
C ASP A 361 -15.38 -11.95 -2.66
N LEU A 362 -14.51 -11.57 -3.60
CA LEU A 362 -13.70 -10.36 -3.55
C LEU A 362 -14.29 -9.16 -4.29
N TYR A 363 -15.07 -9.39 -5.34
CA TYR A 363 -15.61 -8.34 -6.21
C TYR A 363 -17.13 -8.42 -6.41
N GLY A 364 -17.78 -9.53 -6.07
CA GLY A 364 -19.19 -9.79 -6.38
C GLY A 364 -19.42 -10.01 -7.88
N ASP A 365 -18.36 -10.39 -8.59
CA ASP A 365 -18.35 -10.48 -10.05
C ASP A 365 -17.39 -11.59 -10.51
N ARG A 366 -17.96 -12.73 -10.90
CA ARG A 366 -17.22 -13.89 -11.44
C ARG A 366 -16.40 -13.58 -12.70
N SER A 367 -16.65 -12.49 -13.41
CA SER A 367 -15.86 -12.13 -14.60
C SER A 367 -14.44 -11.66 -14.25
N ARG A 368 -14.18 -11.28 -12.99
CA ARG A 368 -12.87 -10.78 -12.50
C ARG A 368 -11.81 -11.87 -12.28
N VAL A 369 -11.99 -13.07 -12.86
CA VAL A 369 -11.06 -14.22 -12.75
C VAL A 369 -9.63 -13.88 -13.14
N VAL A 370 -9.43 -13.08 -14.18
CA VAL A 370 -8.08 -12.70 -14.65
C VAL A 370 -7.37 -11.85 -13.59
N THR A 371 -8.07 -10.89 -12.98
CA THR A 371 -7.55 -10.06 -11.89
C THR A 371 -7.19 -10.92 -10.68
N VAL A 372 -8.07 -11.83 -10.28
CA VAL A 372 -7.82 -12.76 -9.16
C VAL A 372 -6.61 -13.65 -9.43
N ARG A 373 -6.50 -14.23 -10.64
CA ARG A 373 -5.34 -15.05 -11.04
C ARG A 373 -4.04 -14.24 -11.01
N ALA A 374 -4.09 -12.96 -11.40
CA ALA A 374 -2.93 -12.08 -11.33
C ALA A 374 -2.50 -11.81 -9.88
N GLU A 375 -3.44 -11.50 -8.97
CA GLU A 375 -3.13 -11.34 -7.53
C GLU A 375 -2.60 -12.63 -6.91
N LEU A 376 -3.24 -13.77 -7.16
CA LEU A 376 -2.77 -15.06 -6.66
C LEU A 376 -1.41 -15.43 -7.24
N SER A 377 -1.12 -15.07 -8.49
CA SER A 377 0.20 -15.26 -9.06
C SER A 377 1.25 -14.39 -8.37
N ARG A 378 0.94 -13.14 -7.99
CA ARG A 378 1.84 -12.29 -7.21
C ARG A 378 2.06 -12.86 -5.82
N MET A 379 0.98 -13.21 -5.12
CA MET A 379 1.05 -13.80 -3.79
C MET A 379 1.82 -15.11 -3.77
N ARG A 380 1.59 -16.01 -4.73
CA ARG A 380 2.33 -17.29 -4.80
C ARG A 380 3.80 -17.11 -5.14
N LYS A 381 4.17 -15.99 -5.79
CA LYS A 381 5.59 -15.62 -5.97
C LYS A 381 6.19 -15.03 -4.70
N GLN A 382 5.42 -14.27 -3.93
CA GLN A 382 5.88 -13.60 -2.70
C GLN A 382 5.90 -14.54 -1.48
N LEU A 383 4.91 -15.43 -1.36
CA LEU A 383 4.66 -16.36 -0.26
C LEU A 383 4.75 -17.79 -0.77
N ALA A 384 5.82 -18.11 -1.50
CA ALA A 384 5.91 -19.40 -2.18
C ALA A 384 5.87 -20.56 -1.15
N GLY A 385 5.16 -21.62 -1.50
CA GLY A 385 4.88 -22.76 -0.62
C GLY A 385 3.63 -22.60 0.26
N LEU A 386 3.22 -21.37 0.61
CA LEU A 386 2.08 -21.16 1.51
C LEU A 386 0.71 -21.38 0.84
N ILE A 387 0.57 -20.96 -0.41
CA ILE A 387 -0.69 -21.07 -1.17
C ILE A 387 -0.54 -22.07 -2.31
N LEU A 388 -1.25 -23.18 -2.19
CA LEU A 388 -1.39 -24.20 -3.22
C LEU A 388 -2.41 -23.76 -4.27
N GLY A 389 -2.34 -24.34 -5.47
CA GLY A 389 -3.30 -24.09 -6.55
C GLY A 389 -4.15 -25.33 -6.86
N LYS A 390 -5.32 -25.12 -7.47
CA LYS A 390 -6.28 -26.15 -7.91
C LYS A 390 -6.91 -27.00 -6.78
N PRO A 391 -7.91 -26.49 -6.02
CA PRO A 391 -8.30 -25.10 -5.84
C PRO A 391 -7.26 -24.32 -5.02
N TYR A 392 -7.35 -22.99 -5.01
CA TYR A 392 -6.44 -22.18 -4.20
C TYR A 392 -6.75 -22.38 -2.72
N ARG A 393 -5.74 -22.76 -1.94
CA ARG A 393 -5.85 -23.03 -0.49
C ARG A 393 -4.49 -22.88 0.18
N PHE A 394 -4.48 -22.84 1.50
CA PHE A 394 -3.25 -22.97 2.25
C PHE A 394 -2.69 -24.39 2.15
N GLY A 395 -1.37 -24.54 2.30
CA GLY A 395 -0.72 -25.84 2.39
C GLY A 395 -1.30 -26.68 3.53
N ASP A 396 -1.34 -28.00 3.34
CA ASP A 396 -1.99 -28.91 4.29
C ASP A 396 -1.24 -28.93 5.65
N ASP A 397 0.06 -28.62 5.64
CA ASP A 397 0.93 -28.51 6.82
C ASP A 397 0.94 -27.09 7.44
N ALA A 398 0.08 -26.18 7.00
CA ALA A 398 0.02 -24.81 7.54
C ALA A 398 -1.07 -24.68 8.62
N VAL A 399 -0.67 -24.39 9.85
CA VAL A 399 -1.60 -24.04 10.94
C VAL A 399 -1.86 -22.55 10.88
N ILE A 400 -3.10 -22.15 10.62
CA ILE A 400 -3.44 -20.73 10.41
C ILE A 400 -4.30 -20.18 11.52
N ASP A 401 -3.75 -19.21 12.22
CA ASP A 401 -4.39 -18.36 13.20
C ASP A 401 -4.73 -17.00 12.58
N VAL A 402 -5.90 -16.46 12.90
CA VAL A 402 -6.31 -15.13 12.46
C VAL A 402 -6.59 -14.27 13.69
N LEU A 403 -5.85 -13.16 13.83
CA LEU A 403 -6.09 -12.18 14.89
C LEU A 403 -7.04 -11.11 14.37
N TYR A 404 -8.25 -11.10 14.91
CA TYR A 404 -9.29 -10.14 14.56
C TYR A 404 -9.19 -8.88 15.43
N PRO A 405 -9.60 -7.70 14.93
CA PRO A 405 -9.80 -6.53 15.79
C PRO A 405 -10.87 -6.82 16.84
N ALA A 406 -10.76 -6.16 18.00
CA ALA A 406 -11.70 -6.31 19.11
C ALA A 406 -13.14 -6.05 18.67
N ASP A 407 -13.36 -4.99 17.89
CA ASP A 407 -14.61 -4.78 17.16
C ASP A 407 -14.51 -5.38 15.74
N ARG A 408 -15.15 -6.53 15.54
CA ARG A 408 -15.25 -7.21 14.24
C ARG A 408 -15.92 -6.36 13.16
N SER A 409 -16.71 -5.35 13.53
CA SER A 409 -17.30 -4.41 12.57
C SER A 409 -16.27 -3.54 11.86
N THR A 410 -15.07 -3.38 12.45
CA THR A 410 -13.94 -2.63 11.90
C THR A 410 -12.98 -3.48 11.05
N LEU A 411 -13.20 -4.79 10.98
CA LEU A 411 -12.34 -5.76 10.26
C LEU A 411 -12.00 -5.28 8.86
N LEU A 412 -10.73 -4.96 8.60
CA LEU A 412 -10.24 -4.47 7.30
C LEU A 412 -11.00 -3.25 6.77
N GLY A 413 -11.39 -2.29 7.61
CA GLY A 413 -12.40 -1.25 7.33
C GLY A 413 -12.40 -0.55 5.94
N ALA A 414 -11.26 -0.46 5.26
CA ALA A 414 -11.17 0.08 3.89
C ALA A 414 -11.67 -0.90 2.79
N SER A 415 -11.81 -2.19 3.10
CA SER A 415 -12.26 -3.23 2.18
C SER A 415 -13.73 -3.08 1.81
N THR A 416 -13.99 -3.15 0.49
CA THR A 416 -15.31 -3.19 -0.13
C THR A 416 -15.71 -4.60 -0.57
N ALA A 417 -14.84 -5.61 -0.38
CA ALA A 417 -15.06 -6.97 -0.83
C ALA A 417 -16.33 -7.59 -0.19
N PRO A 418 -17.22 -8.23 -0.97
CA PRO A 418 -18.47 -8.79 -0.45
C PRO A 418 -18.27 -9.76 0.71
N ALA A 419 -17.30 -10.67 0.63
CA ALA A 419 -17.01 -11.62 1.70
C ALA A 419 -16.63 -10.92 3.03
N ILE A 420 -15.86 -9.83 2.96
CA ILE A 420 -15.46 -9.07 4.15
C ILE A 420 -16.65 -8.30 4.73
N ARG A 421 -17.49 -7.72 3.88
CA ARG A 421 -18.73 -7.06 4.31
C ARG A 421 -19.68 -8.04 5.01
N ALA A 422 -19.80 -9.26 4.47
CA ALA A 422 -20.59 -10.33 5.09
C ALA A 422 -20.05 -10.69 6.48
N LEU A 423 -18.73 -10.82 6.65
CA LEU A 423 -18.10 -11.10 7.95
C LEU A 423 -18.30 -9.98 8.99
N ARG A 424 -18.29 -8.72 8.56
CA ARG A 424 -18.65 -7.58 9.44
C ARG A 424 -20.12 -7.62 9.84
N ALA A 425 -21.00 -7.99 8.90
CA ALA A 425 -22.43 -8.03 9.12
C ALA A 425 -22.85 -9.16 10.07
N SER A 426 -22.30 -10.37 9.92
CA SER A 426 -22.57 -11.50 10.82
C SER A 426 -22.20 -11.18 12.27
N SER A 427 -21.08 -10.47 12.47
CA SER A 427 -20.62 -10.06 13.79
C SER A 427 -21.53 -9.03 14.48
N ARG A 428 -22.24 -8.19 13.70
CA ARG A 428 -23.25 -7.25 14.24
C ARG A 428 -24.54 -7.96 14.67
N THR A 429 -24.84 -9.09 14.06
CA THR A 429 -26.02 -9.90 14.41
C THR A 429 -25.77 -10.68 15.70
N ASP A 430 -24.58 -11.25 15.88
CA ASP A 430 -24.20 -11.95 17.11
C ASP A 430 -24.17 -11.01 18.33
N ALA A 431 -23.66 -9.78 18.17
CA ALA A 431 -23.66 -8.77 19.23
C ALA A 431 -25.07 -8.29 19.62
N LYS A 432 -26.04 -8.32 18.69
CA LYS A 432 -27.46 -7.99 18.98
C LYS A 432 -28.20 -9.14 19.66
N LEU A 433 -27.83 -10.39 19.38
CA LEU A 433 -28.40 -11.57 20.02
C LEU A 433 -27.89 -11.78 21.45
N SER A 434 -26.67 -11.33 21.78
CA SER A 434 -26.13 -11.35 23.16
C SER A 434 -26.63 -10.21 24.06
N LEU A 435 -27.44 -9.28 23.54
CA LEU A 435 -27.96 -8.10 24.25
C LEU A 435 -29.50 -8.08 24.35
N SER A 436 -30.16 -9.20 24.10
CA SER A 436 -31.60 -9.37 24.42
C SER A 436 -31.73 -10.11 25.75
N PRO A 437 -32.47 -9.57 26.74
CA PRO A 437 -32.46 -10.04 28.13
C PRO A 437 -33.10 -11.43 28.32
#